data_AF-F8NZD9-F1
#
_entry.id   AF-F8NZD9-F1
#
_cell.length_a   1.000
_cell.length_b   1.000
_cell.length_c   1.000
_cell.angle_alpha   90.00
_cell.angle_beta   90.00
_cell.angle_gamma   90.00
#
_symmetry.space_group_name_H-M   'P 1'
#
loop_
_entity.id
_entity.type
_entity.pdbx_description
1 polymer ?
#
loop_
_entity_poly.entity_id
_entity_poly.type
_entity_poly.pdbx_seq_one_letter_code
_entity_poly.pdbx_strand_id
1 'polypeptide(L)'
;MSKYAPHRSANSNPRSSSSTICQKCLGTGHFIFECKSTRPYVSRPSRTQQLENPKVLAKMKAEGKPSVEVPEEFKTKSGTANRILEAKEKEREGGQAEGKDKARKKAKRWV
;
A
#
# COMPACT_ATOMS: atom_id res chain seq x y z
N MET A 1 18.41 -0.69 -6.28
CA MET A 1 18.93 0.42 -7.12
C MET A 1 18.14 0.42 -8.42
N SER A 2 17.40 1.49 -8.72
CA SER A 2 16.59 1.53 -9.94
C SER A 2 17.50 1.65 -11.16
N LYS A 3 17.26 0.81 -12.18
CA LYS A 3 17.96 0.88 -13.48
C LYS A 3 17.85 2.26 -14.14
N TYR A 4 16.83 3.03 -13.75
CA TYR A 4 16.45 4.32 -14.29
C TYR A 4 17.10 5.53 -13.59
N ALA A 5 17.87 5.32 -12.52
CA ALA A 5 18.64 6.37 -11.86
C ALA A 5 19.86 5.78 -11.15
N PRO A 6 20.90 5.32 -11.88
CA PRO A 6 22.09 4.76 -11.28
C PRO A 6 22.96 5.88 -10.67
N HIS A 7 22.66 6.27 -9.43
CA HIS A 7 23.58 7.07 -8.62
C HIS A 7 24.52 6.10 -7.90
N ARG A 8 25.71 5.90 -8.47
CA ARG A 8 26.84 5.26 -7.81
C ARG A 8 27.76 6.34 -7.25
N SER A 9 28.50 6.01 -6.19
CA SER A 9 29.51 6.90 -5.62
C SER A 9 30.41 7.48 -6.72
N ALA A 10 30.64 8.79 -6.70
CA ALA A 10 31.43 9.47 -7.71
C ALA A 10 32.88 8.98 -7.62
N ASN A 11 33.44 8.56 -8.76
CA ASN A 11 34.86 8.24 -8.87
C ASN A 11 35.63 9.57 -9.01
N SER A 12 36.56 9.85 -8.08
CA SER A 12 37.39 11.06 -8.08
C SER A 12 38.58 11.00 -9.04
N ASN A 13 38.73 9.90 -9.80
CA ASN A 13 39.82 9.77 -10.76
C ASN A 13 39.65 10.71 -11.97
N PRO A 14 40.74 11.35 -12.45
CA PRO A 14 40.69 12.30 -13.56
C PRO A 14 40.51 11.62 -14.94
N ARG A 15 40.71 10.30 -15.04
CA ARG A 15 40.50 9.52 -16.26
C ARG A 15 39.28 8.63 -16.13
N SER A 16 38.52 8.50 -17.22
CA SER A 16 37.38 7.59 -17.23
C SER A 16 37.88 6.16 -17.11
N SER A 17 37.22 5.41 -16.24
CA SER A 17 37.37 3.96 -16.15
C SER A 17 36.27 3.30 -16.96
N SER A 18 36.43 2.03 -17.31
CA SER A 18 35.37 1.25 -17.98
C SER A 18 34.08 1.17 -17.16
N SER A 19 34.12 1.43 -15.85
CA SER A 19 32.96 1.47 -14.96
C SER A 19 32.37 2.88 -14.77
N THR A 20 33.00 3.94 -15.32
CA THR A 20 32.50 5.32 -15.24
C THR A 20 31.23 5.44 -16.09
N ILE A 21 30.09 5.75 -15.46
CA ILE A 21 28.80 5.94 -16.14
C ILE A 21 28.58 7.41 -16.44
N CYS A 22 28.28 7.74 -17.69
CA CYS A 22 27.92 9.08 -18.12
C CYS A 22 26.46 9.40 -17.74
N GLN A 23 26.20 10.47 -16.99
CA GLN A 23 24.83 10.87 -16.62
C GLN A 23 24.01 11.42 -17.80
N LYS A 24 24.65 11.78 -18.91
CA LYS A 24 23.97 12.30 -20.11
C LYS A 24 23.36 11.17 -20.94
N CYS A 25 24.12 10.12 -21.21
CA CYS A 25 23.70 9.02 -22.09
C CYS A 25 23.49 7.68 -21.41
N LEU A 26 23.81 7.57 -20.11
CA LEU A 26 23.77 6.35 -19.30
C LEU A 26 24.72 5.23 -19.78
N GLY A 27 25.58 5.50 -20.77
CA GLY A 27 26.65 4.60 -21.21
C GLY A 27 27.86 4.61 -20.29
N THR A 28 28.72 3.61 -20.43
CA THR A 28 29.95 3.46 -19.65
C THR A 28 31.20 3.90 -20.44
N GLY A 29 32.28 4.23 -19.73
CA GLY A 29 33.61 4.45 -20.32
C GLY A 29 34.01 5.90 -20.58
N HIS A 30 33.15 6.87 -20.30
CA HIS A 30 33.44 8.30 -20.53
C HIS A 30 32.71 9.21 -19.54
N PHE A 31 33.21 10.44 -19.40
CA PHE A 31 32.57 11.47 -18.60
C PHE A 31 31.54 12.27 -19.41
N ILE A 32 30.71 13.05 -18.71
CA ILE A 32 29.61 13.82 -19.32
C ILE A 32 30.12 14.84 -20.36
N PHE A 33 31.31 15.42 -20.15
CA PHE A 33 31.89 16.43 -21.04
C PHE A 33 32.44 15.85 -22.35
N GLU A 34 32.81 14.57 -22.38
CA GLU A 34 33.24 13.84 -23.60
C GLU A 34 32.06 13.22 -24.36
N CYS A 35 30.85 13.28 -23.81
CA CYS A 35 29.69 12.55 -24.31
C CYS A 35 29.10 13.19 -25.58
N LYS A 36 29.37 12.54 -26.72
CA LYS A 36 28.85 12.92 -28.05
C LYS A 36 27.42 12.43 -28.32
N SER A 37 26.93 11.42 -27.59
CA SER A 37 25.58 10.89 -27.78
C SER A 37 24.51 11.81 -27.20
N THR A 38 23.31 11.76 -27.77
CA THR A 38 22.12 12.46 -27.29
C THR A 38 21.60 11.82 -25.99
N ARG A 39 20.81 12.57 -25.21
CA ARG A 39 20.20 12.04 -23.99
C ARG A 39 19.07 11.08 -24.37
N PRO A 40 19.16 9.78 -24.06
CA PRO A 40 18.05 8.88 -24.32
C PRO A 40 16.88 9.26 -23.42
N TYR A 41 15.70 9.44 -24.00
CA TYR A 41 14.47 9.60 -23.24
C TYR A 41 14.07 8.24 -22.69
N VAL A 42 14.34 8.00 -21.41
CA VAL A 42 13.89 6.80 -20.71
C VAL A 42 12.72 7.20 -19.83
N SER A 43 11.51 6.79 -20.21
CA SER A 43 10.33 7.01 -19.38
C SER A 43 10.52 6.27 -18.06
N ARG A 44 10.33 7.00 -16.95
CA ARG A 44 10.33 6.39 -15.63
C ARG A 44 8.99 5.69 -15.46
N PRO A 45 8.95 4.40 -15.10
CA PRO A 45 7.67 3.74 -14.86
C PRO A 45 6.93 4.46 -13.73
N SER A 46 5.61 4.62 -13.90
CA SER A 46 4.76 5.25 -12.89
C SER A 46 4.79 4.45 -11.59
N ARG A 47 4.40 5.07 -10.47
CA ARG A 47 4.39 4.39 -9.17
C ARG A 47 3.54 3.12 -9.18
N THR A 48 2.41 3.11 -9.89
CA THR A 48 1.55 1.92 -10.06
C THR A 48 2.24 0.85 -10.89
N GLN A 49 2.83 1.24 -12.02
CA GLN A 49 3.58 0.34 -12.89
C GLN A 49 4.82 -0.26 -12.21
N GLN A 50 5.39 0.43 -11.21
CA GLN A 50 6.46 -0.10 -10.38
C GLN A 50 5.98 -1.23 -9.43
N LEU A 51 4.78 -1.09 -8.90
CA LEU A 51 4.16 -2.08 -7.99
C LEU A 51 3.66 -3.31 -8.75
N GLU A 52 3.33 -3.18 -10.04
CA GLU A 52 2.94 -4.29 -10.92
C GLU A 52 4.11 -5.18 -11.33
N ASN A 53 5.36 -4.79 -11.04
CA ASN A 53 6.52 -5.60 -11.39
C ASN A 53 6.50 -6.95 -10.66
N PRO A 54 6.54 -8.09 -11.37
CA PRO A 54 6.45 -9.41 -10.76
C PRO A 54 7.61 -9.69 -9.79
N LYS A 55 8.80 -9.10 -10.03
CA LYS A 55 9.96 -9.18 -9.14
C LYS A 55 9.78 -8.43 -7.82
N VAL A 56 8.97 -7.38 -7.81
CA VAL A 56 8.63 -6.59 -6.61
C VAL A 56 7.47 -7.28 -5.89
N LEU A 57 6.46 -7.73 -6.65
CA LEU A 57 5.33 -8.49 -6.12
C LEU A 57 5.77 -9.78 -5.44
N ALA A 58 6.63 -10.59 -6.05
CA ALA A 58 7.14 -11.83 -5.44
C ALA A 58 7.90 -11.61 -4.12
N LYS A 59 8.52 -10.44 -3.95
CA LYS A 59 9.16 -10.05 -2.69
C LYS A 59 8.17 -9.54 -1.65
N MET A 60 7.06 -8.96 -2.11
CA MET A 60 6.01 -8.44 -1.23
C MET A 60 4.97 -9.49 -0.86
N LYS A 61 4.74 -10.50 -1.70
CA LYS A 61 3.75 -11.57 -1.55
C LYS A 61 4.27 -12.82 -2.26
N ALA A 62 4.34 -13.95 -1.56
CA ALA A 62 4.74 -15.24 -2.13
C ALA A 62 3.86 -15.69 -3.31
N GLU A 63 2.67 -15.08 -3.47
CA GLU A 63 1.68 -15.46 -4.47
C GLU A 63 1.19 -14.25 -5.27
N GLY A 64 2.07 -13.63 -6.09
CA GLY A 64 1.80 -12.99 -7.40
C GLY A 64 0.59 -12.06 -7.66
N LYS A 65 -0.30 -11.82 -6.71
CA LYS A 65 -1.45 -10.93 -6.75
C LYS A 65 -1.31 -10.02 -5.53
N PRO A 66 -1.45 -8.70 -5.66
CA PRO A 66 -1.82 -7.88 -4.53
C PRO A 66 -3.22 -8.29 -4.06
N SER A 67 -3.35 -9.43 -3.38
CA SER A 67 -4.54 -9.80 -2.65
C SER A 67 -4.68 -8.80 -1.53
N VAL A 68 -5.41 -7.72 -1.80
CA VAL A 68 -6.26 -7.18 -0.75
C VAL A 68 -7.31 -8.28 -0.62
N GLU A 69 -7.08 -9.23 0.28
CA GLU A 69 -8.18 -10.02 0.82
C GLU A 69 -9.06 -9.00 1.52
N VAL A 70 -9.94 -8.41 0.73
CA VAL A 70 -10.94 -7.46 1.19
C VAL A 70 -11.74 -8.25 2.22
N PRO A 71 -11.63 -7.95 3.52
CA PRO A 71 -12.40 -8.63 4.54
C PRO A 71 -13.87 -8.61 4.12
N GLU A 72 -14.66 -9.65 4.43
CA GLU A 72 -16.07 -9.70 3.99
C GLU A 72 -16.87 -8.44 4.36
N GLU A 73 -16.43 -7.75 5.42
CA GLU A 73 -16.85 -6.41 5.86
C GLU A 73 -16.85 -5.33 4.76
N PHE A 74 -15.98 -5.45 3.76
CA PHE A 74 -15.80 -4.50 2.66
C PHE A 74 -16.35 -5.00 1.32
N LYS A 75 -16.79 -6.27 1.24
CA LYS A 75 -17.45 -6.82 0.03
C LYS A 75 -18.92 -6.41 -0.04
N THR A 76 -19.55 -6.15 1.11
CA THR A 76 -20.91 -5.62 1.16
C THR A 76 -20.88 -4.09 1.02
N LYS A 77 -21.63 -3.55 0.05
CA LYS A 77 -21.74 -2.10 -0.19
C LYS A 77 -22.30 -1.35 1.02
N SER A 78 -23.06 -2.03 1.88
CA SER A 78 -23.42 -1.54 3.21
C SER A 78 -22.21 -1.66 4.12
N GLY A 79 -21.59 -0.53 4.45
CA GLY A 79 -20.47 -0.50 5.39
C GLY A 79 -20.85 -1.06 6.77
N THR A 80 -19.84 -1.24 7.62
CA THR A 80 -19.94 -1.70 9.02
C THR A 80 -20.88 -0.87 9.90
N ALA A 81 -21.24 0.34 9.48
CA ALA A 81 -22.16 1.23 10.20
C ALA A 81 -23.51 0.58 10.52
N ASN A 82 -24.12 -0.15 9.57
CA ASN A 82 -25.44 -0.76 9.79
C ASN A 82 -25.37 -1.89 10.84
N ARG A 83 -24.29 -2.68 10.84
CA ARG A 83 -24.07 -3.73 11.84
C ARG A 83 -23.92 -3.16 13.24
N ILE A 84 -23.21 -2.02 13.35
CA ILE A 84 -23.00 -1.33 14.64
C ILE A 84 -24.30 -0.72 15.17
N LEU A 85 -25.13 -0.14 14.30
CA LEU A 85 -26.42 0.43 14.71
C LEU A 85 -27.40 -0.66 15.16
N GLU A 86 -27.51 -1.76 14.42
CA GLU A 86 -28.38 -2.88 14.76
C GLU A 86 -27.98 -3.55 16.08
N ALA A 87 -26.68 -3.70 16.34
CA ALA A 87 -26.18 -4.23 17.62
C ALA A 87 -26.56 -3.34 18.80
N LYS A 88 -26.45 -2.01 18.65
CA LYS A 88 -26.82 -1.03 19.68
C LYS A 88 -28.33 -0.97 19.93
N GLU A 89 -29.15 -1.11 18.90
CA GLU A 89 -30.62 -1.16 19.08
C GLU A 89 -31.05 -2.40 19.84
N LYS A 90 -30.48 -3.58 19.51
CA LYS A 90 -30.75 -4.83 20.24
C LYS A 90 -30.35 -4.75 21.71
N GLU A 91 -29.21 -4.13 22.02
CA GLU A 91 -28.80 -3.88 23.41
C GLU A 91 -29.81 -2.98 24.15
N ARG A 92 -30.31 -1.94 23.48
CA ARG A 92 -31.32 -1.03 24.04
C ARG A 92 -32.66 -1.72 24.28
N GLU A 93 -33.10 -2.60 23.38
CA GLU A 93 -34.31 -3.39 23.54
C GLU A 93 -34.18 -4.43 24.66
N GLY A 94 -33.02 -5.11 24.74
CA GLY A 94 -32.71 -6.04 25.83
C GLY A 94 -32.72 -5.36 27.20
N GLY A 95 -32.13 -4.16 27.32
CA GLY A 95 -32.16 -3.37 28.55
C GLY A 95 -33.56 -2.89 28.94
N GLN A 96 -34.42 -2.55 27.97
CA GLN A 96 -35.82 -2.20 28.24
C GLN A 96 -36.67 -3.40 28.66
N ALA A 97 -36.45 -4.56 28.03
CA ALA A 97 -37.12 -5.79 28.42
C ALA A 97 -36.71 -6.20 29.84
N GLU A 98 -35.43 -6.16 30.17
CA GLU A 98 -34.92 -6.47 31.52
C GLU A 98 -35.46 -5.48 32.57
N GLY A 99 -35.49 -4.18 32.25
CA GLY A 99 -36.04 -3.15 33.12
C GLY A 99 -37.53 -3.34 33.43
N LYS A 100 -38.34 -3.67 32.40
CA LYS A 100 -39.77 -4.00 32.58
C LYS A 100 -39.98 -5.27 33.40
N ASP A 101 -39.14 -6.29 33.20
CA ASP A 101 -39.22 -7.55 33.93
C ASP A 101 -38.90 -7.36 35.42
N LYS A 102 -37.87 -6.56 35.73
CA LYS A 102 -37.53 -6.15 37.11
C LYS A 102 -38.64 -5.31 37.75
N ALA A 103 -39.24 -4.37 37.02
CA ALA A 103 -40.36 -3.57 37.52
C ALA A 103 -41.59 -4.44 37.83
N ARG A 104 -41.93 -5.39 36.95
CA ARG A 104 -43.04 -6.35 37.14
C ARG A 104 -42.80 -7.28 38.34
N LYS A 105 -41.57 -7.77 38.52
CA LYS A 105 -41.18 -8.58 39.70
C LYS A 105 -41.24 -7.77 41.00
N LYS A 106 -40.82 -6.49 40.97
CA LYS A 106 -40.92 -5.59 42.12
C LYS A 106 -42.39 -5.34 42.48
N ALA A 107 -43.26 -5.06 41.51
CA ALA A 107 -44.69 -4.84 41.76
C ALA A 107 -45.37 -6.08 42.39
N LYS A 108 -45.05 -7.29 41.91
CA LYS A 108 -45.56 -8.55 42.48
C LYS A 108 -45.03 -8.88 43.88
N ARG A 109 -43.93 -8.27 44.30
CA ARG A 109 -43.34 -8.49 45.64
C ARG A 109 -43.97 -7.58 46.71
N TRP A 110 -44.70 -6.55 46.30
CA TRP A 110 -45.40 -5.61 47.19
C TRP A 110 -46.91 -5.89 47.31
N VAL A 111 -47.37 -6.99 46.72
CA VAL A 111 -48.72 -7.58 46.88
C VAL A 111 -48.57 -8.86 47.69
#